data_AF-S4XPG8-F1
#
_entry.id   AF-S4XPG8-F1
#
_cell.length_a   1.000
_cell.length_b   1.000
_cell.length_c   1.000
_cell.angle_alpha   90.00
_cell.angle_beta   90.00
_cell.angle_gamma   90.00
#
_symmetry.space_group_name_H-M   'P 1'
#
loop_
_entity.id
_entity.type
_entity.pdbx_description
1 polymer ?
#
loop_
_entity_poly.entity_id
_entity_poly.type
_entity_poly.pdbx_seq_one_letter_code
_entity_poly.pdbx_strand_id
1 'polypeptide(L)'
;MIDAMTILRTQRSWRDAALVDAHAAARDAVHALAGLEKAVAALTANLRDLGYPPVPGVIPPEPGLDSRLRHLEATVGGAAPPILVAFWQQVGGISLVDLEGYSHVEFWKAHGVTGPDGYCDGIHVDPCSAAWVESAVQDFTDLTEDPGSPPLDGPYLLTLAPDGYHKDDISGGVPYGIEVGGGWLAPFQNFSWTGPRRPVSALPEPIDLLGYFRTSILECAGFPALLGVPAFEPFRERLLRNVEIF
;
A
#
# COMPACT_ATOMS: atom_id res chain seq x y z
N MET A 1 3.70 -5.27 -21.75
CA MET A 1 3.12 -4.51 -20.63
C MET A 1 1.74 -5.08 -20.37
N ILE A 2 1.39 -5.31 -19.12
CA ILE A 2 0.04 -5.80 -18.77
C ILE A 2 -0.95 -4.69 -19.16
N ASP A 3 -1.99 -5.07 -19.88
CA ASP A 3 -3.05 -4.15 -20.27
C ASP A 3 -3.94 -3.79 -19.05
N ALA A 4 -4.34 -2.53 -18.95
CA ALA A 4 -5.15 -2.03 -17.83
C ALA A 4 -6.52 -2.72 -17.75
N MET A 5 -7.12 -3.15 -18.87
CA MET A 5 -8.39 -3.89 -18.84
C MET A 5 -8.21 -5.29 -18.23
N THR A 6 -7.04 -5.90 -18.41
CA THR A 6 -6.69 -7.17 -17.78
C THR A 6 -6.57 -7.02 -16.26
N ILE A 7 -5.93 -5.94 -15.78
CA ILE A 7 -5.86 -5.60 -14.35
C ILE A 7 -7.28 -5.41 -13.79
N LEU A 8 -8.09 -4.58 -14.46
CA LEU A 8 -9.46 -4.28 -14.04
C LEU A 8 -10.34 -5.53 -13.95
N ARG A 9 -10.25 -6.42 -14.94
CA ARG A 9 -10.98 -7.70 -14.94
C ARG A 9 -10.57 -8.58 -13.77
N THR A 10 -9.29 -8.62 -13.43
CA THR A 10 -8.77 -9.40 -12.30
C THR A 10 -9.25 -8.83 -10.97
N GLN A 11 -9.28 -7.51 -10.82
CA GLN A 11 -9.87 -6.85 -9.65
C GLN A 11 -11.36 -7.15 -9.51
N ARG A 12 -12.14 -7.10 -10.59
CA ARG A 12 -13.57 -7.45 -10.56
C ARG A 12 -13.80 -8.90 -10.17
N SER A 13 -13.04 -9.82 -10.77
CA SER A 13 -13.10 -11.25 -10.42
C SER A 13 -12.84 -11.49 -8.94
N TRP A 14 -11.84 -10.81 -8.37
CA TRP A 14 -11.54 -10.87 -6.93
C TRP A 14 -12.72 -10.38 -6.09
N ARG A 15 -13.28 -9.21 -6.43
CA ARG A 15 -14.39 -8.63 -5.68
C ARG A 15 -15.64 -9.50 -5.72
N ASP A 16 -15.97 -10.03 -6.90
CA ASP A 16 -17.10 -10.94 -7.08
C ASP A 16 -16.92 -12.21 -6.23
N ALA A 17 -15.72 -12.80 -6.22
CA ALA A 17 -15.42 -13.97 -5.38
C ALA A 17 -15.52 -13.64 -3.88
N ALA A 18 -14.96 -12.51 -3.46
CA ALA A 18 -14.95 -12.07 -2.06
C ALA A 18 -16.34 -11.78 -1.49
N LEU A 19 -17.29 -11.38 -2.34
CA LEU A 19 -18.69 -11.14 -1.94
C LEU A 19 -19.52 -12.43 -1.79
N VAL A 20 -19.10 -13.52 -2.44
CA VAL A 20 -19.89 -14.76 -2.50
C VAL A 20 -19.50 -15.75 -1.40
N ASP A 21 -18.19 -15.95 -1.16
CA ASP A 21 -17.70 -16.95 -0.20
C ASP A 21 -16.40 -16.50 0.46
N ALA A 22 -16.44 -16.33 1.79
CA ALA A 22 -15.28 -15.95 2.59
C ALA A 22 -14.12 -16.98 2.52
N HIS A 23 -14.41 -18.28 2.33
CA HIS A 23 -13.37 -19.29 2.18
C HIS A 23 -12.71 -19.22 0.80
N ALA A 24 -13.48 -18.95 -0.25
CA ALA A 24 -12.93 -18.67 -1.57
C ALA A 24 -12.08 -17.39 -1.54
N ALA A 25 -12.58 -16.33 -0.90
CA ALA A 25 -11.86 -15.08 -0.70
C ALA A 25 -10.49 -15.31 -0.04
N ALA A 26 -10.44 -16.12 1.03
CA ALA A 26 -9.19 -16.43 1.70
C ALA A 26 -8.18 -17.14 0.79
N ARG A 27 -8.61 -18.14 0.01
CA ARG A 27 -7.73 -18.87 -0.91
C ARG A 27 -7.23 -17.98 -2.04
N ASP A 28 -8.11 -17.18 -2.62
CA ASP A 28 -7.79 -16.29 -3.73
C ASP A 28 -6.86 -15.16 -3.27
N ALA A 29 -7.06 -14.63 -2.06
CA ALA A 29 -6.17 -13.65 -1.45
C ALA A 29 -4.75 -14.22 -1.27
N VAL A 30 -4.61 -15.42 -0.72
CA VAL A 30 -3.30 -16.08 -0.55
C VAL A 30 -2.60 -16.27 -1.91
N HIS A 31 -3.34 -16.70 -2.94
CA HIS A 31 -2.79 -16.86 -4.27
C HIS A 31 -2.33 -15.52 -4.87
N ALA A 32 -3.16 -14.49 -4.77
CA ALA A 32 -2.86 -13.15 -5.26
C ALA A 32 -1.65 -12.54 -4.52
N LEU A 33 -1.55 -12.73 -3.21
CA LEU A 33 -0.43 -12.23 -2.39
C LEU A 33 0.90 -12.93 -2.72
N ALA A 34 0.88 -14.23 -3.01
CA ALA A 34 2.07 -14.93 -3.51
C ALA A 34 2.49 -14.44 -4.91
N GLY A 35 1.52 -14.04 -5.75
CA GLY A 35 1.80 -13.38 -7.02
C GLY A 35 2.35 -11.96 -6.85
N LEU A 36 1.80 -11.19 -5.91
CA LEU A 36 2.27 -9.86 -5.53
C LEU A 36 3.75 -9.90 -5.12
N GLU A 37 4.15 -10.85 -4.26
CA GLU A 37 5.54 -11.02 -3.84
C GLU A 37 6.49 -11.14 -5.03
N LYS A 38 6.14 -11.98 -6.02
CA LYS A 38 6.91 -12.15 -7.26
C LYS A 38 6.92 -10.89 -8.12
N ALA A 39 5.79 -10.21 -8.23
CA ALA A 39 5.66 -8.96 -9.00
C ALA A 39 6.53 -7.86 -8.40
N VAL A 40 6.54 -7.70 -7.06
CA VAL A 40 7.40 -6.76 -6.35
C VAL A 40 8.87 -7.15 -6.51
N ALA A 41 9.22 -8.42 -6.39
CA ALA A 41 10.60 -8.87 -6.60
C ALA A 41 11.12 -8.55 -8.02
N ALA A 42 10.30 -8.77 -9.05
CA ALA A 42 10.62 -8.39 -10.42
C ALA A 42 10.80 -6.87 -10.57
N LEU A 43 9.89 -6.09 -9.97
CA LEU A 43 9.95 -4.63 -9.98
C LEU A 43 11.22 -4.10 -9.29
N THR A 44 11.56 -4.62 -8.11
CA THR A 44 12.77 -4.26 -7.37
C THR A 44 14.04 -4.63 -8.14
N ALA A 45 14.06 -5.78 -8.83
CA ALA A 45 15.17 -6.13 -9.71
C ALA A 45 15.32 -5.13 -10.87
N ASN A 46 14.21 -4.73 -11.49
CA ASN A 46 14.22 -3.72 -12.55
C ASN A 46 14.65 -2.34 -12.05
N LEU A 47 14.25 -1.94 -10.83
CA LEU A 47 14.71 -0.71 -10.18
C LEU A 47 16.23 -0.73 -10.01
N ARG A 48 16.78 -1.81 -9.48
CA ARG A 48 18.23 -1.98 -9.33
C ARG A 48 18.96 -1.88 -10.69
N ASP A 49 18.42 -2.47 -11.73
CA ASP A 49 19.00 -2.42 -13.09
C ASP A 49 18.96 -1.00 -13.70
N LEU A 50 18.09 -0.12 -13.18
CA LEU A 50 18.05 1.31 -13.52
C LEU A 50 19.04 2.16 -12.72
N GLY A 51 19.77 1.56 -11.77
CA GLY A 51 20.60 2.29 -10.82
C GLY A 51 19.78 2.99 -9.73
N TYR A 52 18.54 2.59 -9.52
CA TYR A 52 17.74 3.05 -8.39
C TYR A 52 18.42 2.65 -7.07
N PRO A 53 18.33 3.46 -6.00
CA PRO A 53 18.92 3.11 -4.73
C PRO A 53 18.39 1.78 -4.18
N PRO A 54 19.17 1.08 -3.35
CA PRO A 54 18.71 -0.14 -2.70
C PRO A 54 17.46 0.14 -1.85
N VAL A 55 16.40 -0.61 -2.13
CA VAL A 55 15.16 -0.58 -1.35
C VAL A 55 14.77 -2.01 -0.97
N PRO A 56 14.02 -2.21 0.14
CA PRO A 56 13.67 -3.56 0.60
C PRO A 56 12.88 -4.37 -0.44
N GLY A 57 11.99 -3.73 -1.21
CA GLY A 57 11.01 -4.44 -2.01
C GLY A 57 10.00 -5.11 -1.08
N VAL A 58 10.08 -6.43 -0.93
CA VAL A 58 9.28 -7.18 0.04
C VAL A 58 9.97 -7.19 1.40
N ILE A 59 9.23 -6.84 2.44
CA ILE A 59 9.68 -6.90 3.84
C ILE A 59 9.09 -8.16 4.46
N PRO A 60 9.88 -9.16 4.89
CA PRO A 60 9.35 -10.44 5.31
C PRO A 60 8.43 -10.34 6.55
N PRO A 61 7.47 -11.26 6.70
CA PRO A 61 6.63 -11.34 7.89
C PRO A 61 7.45 -11.51 9.17
N GLU A 62 7.08 -10.78 10.23
CA GLU A 62 7.72 -10.92 11.54
C GLU A 62 7.03 -12.01 12.39
N PRO A 63 7.80 -12.84 13.14
CA PRO A 63 7.22 -13.84 14.03
C PRO A 63 6.39 -13.18 15.13
N GLY A 64 5.32 -13.84 15.61
CA GLY A 64 4.49 -13.31 16.69
C GLY A 64 3.34 -12.39 16.25
N LEU A 65 2.99 -12.39 14.96
CA LEU A 65 1.90 -11.60 14.39
C LEU A 65 0.58 -11.73 15.18
N ASP A 66 0.17 -12.96 15.52
CA ASP A 66 -1.07 -13.19 16.27
C ASP A 66 -1.09 -12.48 17.63
N SER A 67 0.06 -12.35 18.29
CA SER A 67 0.15 -11.63 19.56
C SER A 67 0.03 -10.13 19.37
N ARG A 68 0.63 -9.61 18.30
CA ARG A 68 0.57 -8.20 17.94
C ARG A 68 -0.83 -7.78 17.49
N LEU A 69 -1.49 -8.59 16.67
CA LEU A 69 -2.89 -8.39 16.29
C LEU A 69 -3.81 -8.39 17.51
N ARG A 70 -3.69 -9.39 18.41
CA ARG A 70 -4.47 -9.40 19.65
C ARG A 70 -4.26 -8.15 20.50
N HIS A 71 -3.03 -7.65 20.58
CA HIS A 71 -2.74 -6.42 21.33
C HIS A 71 -3.41 -5.21 20.67
N LEU A 72 -3.21 -5.03 19.37
CA LEU A 72 -3.83 -3.95 18.59
C LEU A 72 -5.35 -3.97 18.73
N GLU A 73 -5.99 -5.10 18.41
CA GLU A 73 -7.45 -5.26 18.39
C GLU A 73 -8.10 -5.06 19.76
N ALA A 74 -7.42 -5.50 20.83
CA ALA A 74 -7.88 -5.29 22.20
C ALA A 74 -7.87 -3.80 22.60
N THR A 75 -6.93 -3.02 22.06
CA THR A 75 -6.80 -1.59 22.34
C THR A 75 -7.76 -0.76 21.48
N VAL A 76 -7.78 -0.97 20.17
CA VAL A 76 -8.54 -0.14 19.22
C VAL A 76 -10.03 -0.53 19.11
N GLY A 77 -10.44 -1.65 19.70
CA GLY A 77 -11.84 -2.05 19.81
C GLY A 77 -12.45 -2.64 18.52
N GLY A 78 -11.65 -3.21 17.63
CA GLY A 78 -12.10 -3.85 16.40
C GLY A 78 -11.05 -4.77 15.79
N ALA A 79 -11.49 -5.78 15.03
CA ALA A 79 -10.59 -6.72 14.36
C ALA A 79 -9.87 -6.09 13.16
N ALA A 80 -8.61 -6.44 12.91
CA ALA A 80 -7.95 -6.07 11.67
C ALA A 80 -8.64 -6.75 10.49
N PRO A 81 -8.83 -6.07 9.34
CA PRO A 81 -9.45 -6.68 8.17
C PRO A 81 -8.72 -7.95 7.71
N PRO A 82 -9.43 -9.02 7.35
CA PRO A 82 -8.81 -10.31 7.04
C PRO A 82 -7.85 -10.24 5.84
N ILE A 83 -8.08 -9.33 4.89
CA ILE A 83 -7.15 -9.12 3.77
C ILE A 83 -5.82 -8.51 4.20
N LEU A 84 -5.84 -7.64 5.21
CA LEU A 84 -4.66 -7.01 5.77
C LEU A 84 -3.88 -8.02 6.64
N VAL A 85 -4.60 -8.83 7.43
CA VAL A 85 -4.00 -9.95 8.16
C VAL A 85 -3.32 -10.94 7.21
N ALA A 86 -3.99 -11.32 6.11
CA ALA A 86 -3.41 -12.20 5.10
C ALA A 86 -2.15 -11.59 4.45
N PHE A 87 -2.17 -10.28 4.16
CA PHE A 87 -1.01 -9.56 3.64
C PHE A 87 0.18 -9.62 4.62
N TRP A 88 -0.04 -9.28 5.90
CA TRP A 88 1.02 -9.34 6.91
C TRP A 88 1.55 -10.76 7.17
N GLN A 89 0.70 -11.78 7.05
CA GLN A 89 1.09 -13.19 7.19
C GLN A 89 1.94 -13.68 6.01
N GLN A 90 1.57 -13.30 4.78
CA GLN A 90 2.16 -13.85 3.56
C GLN A 90 3.33 -13.02 3.06
N VAL A 91 3.17 -11.69 3.00
CA VAL A 91 4.13 -10.76 2.41
C VAL A 91 4.91 -10.06 3.49
N GLY A 92 4.28 -9.69 4.60
CA GLY A 92 4.88 -8.87 5.65
C GLY A 92 4.67 -7.40 5.35
N GLY A 93 5.50 -6.80 4.51
CA GLY A 93 5.38 -5.39 4.11
C GLY A 93 5.94 -5.17 2.70
N ILE A 94 5.78 -3.95 2.18
CA ILE A 94 6.39 -3.53 0.92
C ILE A 94 7.04 -2.16 1.12
N SER A 95 8.26 -1.97 0.61
CA SER A 95 8.87 -0.65 0.52
C SER A 95 9.68 -0.52 -0.76
N LEU A 96 9.27 0.44 -1.60
CA LEU A 96 10.03 0.89 -2.78
C LEU A 96 10.72 2.23 -2.54
N VAL A 97 10.92 2.59 -1.27
CA VAL A 97 11.49 3.87 -0.84
C VAL A 97 12.65 3.63 0.11
N ASP A 98 13.60 4.57 0.12
CA ASP A 98 14.68 4.64 1.10
C ASP A 98 14.23 5.56 2.23
N LEU A 99 13.72 4.99 3.32
CA LEU A 99 13.21 5.73 4.48
C LEU A 99 14.31 6.38 5.32
N GLU A 100 15.57 5.95 5.17
CA GLU A 100 16.68 6.48 5.97
C GLU A 100 17.38 7.64 5.26
N GLY A 101 17.78 7.41 4.01
CA GLY A 101 18.59 8.35 3.24
C GLY A 101 17.81 9.19 2.24
N TYR A 102 16.54 8.86 1.97
CA TYR A 102 15.71 9.50 0.94
C TYR A 102 16.39 9.57 -0.44
N SER A 103 17.30 8.62 -0.70
CA SER A 103 18.11 8.63 -1.92
C SER A 103 17.27 8.44 -3.18
N HIS A 104 16.04 7.90 -3.06
CA HIS A 104 15.09 7.79 -4.16
C HIS A 104 14.64 9.16 -4.69
N VAL A 105 14.53 10.17 -3.83
CA VAL A 105 14.16 11.53 -4.23
C VAL A 105 15.24 12.13 -5.12
N GLU A 106 16.50 12.03 -4.71
CA GLU A 106 17.63 12.52 -5.48
C GLU A 106 17.82 11.73 -6.78
N PHE A 107 17.56 10.41 -6.78
CA PHE A 107 17.53 9.61 -8.01
C PHE A 107 16.53 10.17 -9.02
N TRP A 108 15.27 10.39 -8.62
CA TRP A 108 14.24 10.88 -9.53
C TRP A 108 14.53 12.29 -10.04
N LYS A 109 14.97 13.17 -9.14
CA LYS A 109 15.38 14.54 -9.46
C LYS A 109 16.53 14.58 -10.47
N ALA A 110 17.55 13.72 -10.33
CA ALA A 110 18.66 13.61 -11.27
C ALA A 110 18.21 13.20 -12.69
N HIS A 111 17.06 12.52 -12.80
CA HIS A 111 16.44 12.12 -14.06
C HIS A 111 15.33 13.07 -14.54
N GLY A 112 15.15 14.23 -13.89
CA GLY A 112 14.11 15.20 -14.24
C GLY A 112 12.69 14.69 -13.99
N VAL A 113 12.53 13.71 -13.10
CA VAL A 113 11.23 13.17 -12.70
C VAL A 113 10.80 13.90 -11.42
N THR A 114 9.65 14.58 -11.50
CA THR A 114 9.04 15.25 -10.36
C THR A 114 7.54 15.03 -10.44
N GLY A 115 6.95 14.47 -9.39
CA GLY A 115 5.52 14.29 -9.29
C GLY A 115 4.80 15.55 -8.78
N PRO A 116 3.48 15.44 -8.58
CA PRO A 116 2.67 16.48 -7.94
C PRO A 116 3.30 16.92 -6.62
N ASP A 117 3.35 18.23 -6.39
CA ASP A 117 3.89 18.85 -5.16
C ASP A 117 5.34 18.45 -4.82
N GLY A 118 6.10 17.90 -5.77
CA GLY A 118 7.48 17.48 -5.59
C GLY A 118 7.65 16.01 -5.19
N TYR A 119 6.56 15.28 -4.96
CA TYR A 119 6.62 13.90 -4.46
C TYR A 119 6.97 12.90 -5.56
N CYS A 120 7.75 11.89 -5.21
CA CYS A 120 8.20 10.88 -6.17
C CYS A 120 8.39 9.49 -5.54
N ASP A 121 7.85 9.29 -4.34
CA ASP A 121 8.07 8.06 -3.62
C ASP A 121 7.23 6.91 -4.19
N GLY A 122 7.81 5.72 -4.07
CA GLY A 122 7.16 4.49 -4.43
C GLY A 122 6.19 4.05 -3.36
N ILE A 123 5.47 2.96 -3.62
CA ILE A 123 4.60 2.37 -2.61
C ILE A 123 5.40 1.97 -1.37
N HIS A 124 4.79 2.21 -0.22
CA HIS A 124 5.26 1.77 1.07
C HIS A 124 4.05 1.34 1.90
N VAL A 125 4.12 0.13 2.45
CA VAL A 125 3.14 -0.46 3.33
C VAL A 125 3.90 -1.21 4.41
N ASP A 126 3.74 -0.78 5.65
CA ASP A 126 4.48 -1.34 6.77
C ASP A 126 4.11 -2.79 7.08
N PRO A 127 5.10 -3.59 7.51
CA PRO A 127 4.79 -4.81 8.21
C PRO A 127 4.06 -4.50 9.50
N CYS A 128 3.25 -5.44 9.99
CA CYS A 128 2.77 -5.41 11.36
C CYS A 128 3.93 -5.78 12.30
N SER A 129 4.90 -4.87 12.44
CA SER A 129 6.03 -4.94 13.36
C SER A 129 5.60 -4.53 14.76
N ALA A 130 6.45 -4.78 15.76
CA ALA A 130 6.19 -4.27 17.10
C ALA A 130 6.13 -2.73 17.12
N ALA A 131 7.08 -2.06 16.45
CA ALA A 131 7.13 -0.60 16.39
C ALA A 131 5.89 0.00 15.71
N TRP A 132 5.42 -0.62 14.62
CA TRP A 132 4.19 -0.20 13.93
C TRP A 132 2.97 -0.33 14.84
N VAL A 133 2.82 -1.45 15.57
CA VAL A 133 1.69 -1.62 16.50
C VAL A 133 1.72 -0.61 17.64
N GLU A 134 2.89 -0.35 18.24
CA GLU A 134 3.01 0.68 19.29
C GLU A 134 2.64 2.07 18.74
N SER A 135 3.04 2.39 17.51
CA SER A 135 2.65 3.65 16.86
C SER A 135 1.14 3.73 16.63
N ALA A 136 0.50 2.66 16.16
CA ALA A 136 -0.94 2.63 15.92
C ALA A 136 -1.75 2.70 17.23
N VAL A 137 -1.28 2.05 18.30
CA VAL A 137 -1.85 2.15 19.64
C VAL A 137 -1.71 3.56 20.18
N GLN A 138 -0.52 4.17 20.07
CA GLN A 138 -0.31 5.54 20.51
C GLN A 138 -1.20 6.53 19.77
N ASP A 139 -1.32 6.41 18.45
CA ASP A 139 -2.20 7.26 17.63
C ASP A 139 -3.67 7.12 18.04
N PHE A 140 -4.14 5.89 18.29
CA PHE A 140 -5.49 5.68 18.83
C PHE A 140 -5.68 6.31 20.22
N THR A 141 -4.71 6.16 21.12
CA THR A 141 -4.74 6.78 22.45
C THR A 141 -4.77 8.30 22.35
N ASP A 142 -3.93 8.90 21.51
CA ASP A 142 -3.90 10.36 21.29
C ASP A 142 -5.23 10.88 20.74
N LEU A 143 -5.89 10.14 19.84
CA LEU A 143 -7.19 10.51 19.30
C LEU A 143 -8.35 10.37 20.30
N THR A 144 -8.22 9.52 21.32
CA THR A 144 -9.32 9.20 22.26
C THR A 144 -9.16 9.83 23.63
N GLU A 145 -7.93 10.09 24.08
CA GLU A 145 -7.62 10.58 25.42
C GLU A 145 -7.14 12.05 25.43
N ASP A 146 -6.61 12.59 24.32
CA ASP A 146 -6.22 14.01 24.26
C ASP A 146 -7.48 14.91 24.20
N PRO A 147 -7.71 15.80 25.19
CA PRO A 147 -8.83 16.73 25.17
C PRO A 147 -8.83 17.70 23.97
N GLY A 148 -7.68 17.88 23.30
CA GLY A 148 -7.54 18.69 22.10
C GLY A 148 -7.89 17.94 20.80
N SER A 149 -8.00 16.61 20.83
CA SER A 149 -8.31 15.79 19.66
C SER A 149 -9.81 15.86 19.32
N PRO A 150 -10.17 15.94 18.02
CA PRO A 150 -11.55 15.76 17.63
C PRO A 150 -12.01 14.34 17.98
N PRO A 151 -13.27 14.16 18.42
CA PRO A 151 -13.79 12.83 18.71
C PRO A 151 -13.75 11.96 17.45
N LEU A 152 -13.43 10.67 17.63
CA LEU A 152 -13.51 9.68 16.56
C LEU A 152 -14.96 9.59 16.03
N ASP A 153 -15.15 9.99 14.77
CA ASP A 153 -16.43 9.86 14.06
C ASP A 153 -16.47 8.53 13.28
N GLY A 154 -16.45 7.41 14.02
CA GLY A 154 -16.47 6.06 13.46
C GLY A 154 -15.36 5.13 13.97
N PRO A 155 -15.19 3.96 13.33
CA PRO A 155 -14.10 3.03 13.65
C PRO A 155 -12.71 3.66 13.43
N TYR A 156 -11.73 3.23 14.23
CA TYR A 156 -10.34 3.64 14.04
C TYR A 156 -9.80 3.19 12.68
N LEU A 157 -9.00 4.05 12.04
CA LEU A 157 -8.33 3.76 10.78
C LEU A 157 -6.91 3.27 11.05
N LEU A 158 -6.62 2.03 10.66
CA LEU A 158 -5.25 1.52 10.65
C LEU A 158 -4.46 2.22 9.55
N THR A 159 -3.52 3.08 9.94
CA THR A 159 -2.59 3.73 9.02
C THR A 159 -1.50 2.74 8.63
N LEU A 160 -1.36 2.47 7.33
CA LEU A 160 -0.43 1.44 6.84
C LEU A 160 0.94 2.01 6.41
N ALA A 161 1.11 3.32 6.55
CA ALA A 161 2.38 4.03 6.35
C ALA A 161 2.49 5.16 7.40
N PRO A 162 2.59 4.83 8.70
CA PRO A 162 2.76 5.81 9.77
C PRO A 162 4.00 6.70 9.64
N ASP A 163 5.05 6.28 8.91
CA ASP A 163 6.36 6.95 8.95
C ASP A 163 7.10 7.12 7.60
N GLY A 164 6.48 6.90 6.45
CA GLY A 164 7.07 7.26 5.13
C GLY A 164 6.37 8.39 4.37
N TYR A 165 5.18 8.79 4.80
CA TYR A 165 4.36 9.83 4.15
C TYR A 165 3.51 10.66 5.10
N HIS A 166 3.50 10.33 6.40
CA HIS A 166 2.66 11.05 7.33
C HIS A 166 3.22 12.42 7.72
N LYS A 167 4.54 12.63 7.82
CA LYS A 167 5.09 13.86 8.44
C LYS A 167 6.57 14.14 8.11
N ASP A 168 6.92 14.37 6.85
CA ASP A 168 8.02 15.33 6.60
C ASP A 168 7.39 16.73 6.44
N ASP A 169 7.01 17.31 7.59
CA ASP A 169 6.69 18.74 7.77
C ASP A 169 5.47 19.35 7.05
N ILE A 170 4.50 18.56 6.57
CA ILE A 170 3.24 19.14 6.05
C ILE A 170 2.05 18.73 6.92
N SER A 171 1.76 19.59 7.89
CA SER A 171 0.58 19.55 8.74
C SER A 171 -0.72 19.70 7.92
N GLY A 172 -1.68 18.79 8.10
CA GLY A 172 -3.12 19.13 7.99
C GLY A 172 -4.06 18.14 7.29
N GLY A 173 -3.56 17.11 6.60
CA GLY A 173 -4.42 16.12 5.93
C GLY A 173 -4.89 15.01 6.88
N VAL A 174 -6.08 14.45 6.63
CA VAL A 174 -6.54 13.25 7.34
C VAL A 174 -5.75 12.03 6.83
N PRO A 175 -5.20 11.18 7.71
CA PRO A 175 -4.56 9.92 7.32
C PRO A 175 -5.44 9.10 6.37
N TYR A 176 -4.84 8.50 5.34
CA TYR A 176 -5.47 7.38 4.67
C TYR A 176 -5.16 6.07 5.41
N GLY A 177 -6.13 5.17 5.46
CA GLY A 177 -6.03 3.95 6.25
C GLY A 177 -7.20 3.01 5.98
N ILE A 178 -7.22 1.89 6.68
CA ILE A 178 -8.30 0.89 6.57
C ILE A 178 -8.99 0.76 7.92
N GLU A 179 -10.32 0.84 7.93
CA GLU A 179 -11.12 0.70 9.15
C GLU A 179 -10.94 -0.68 9.81
N VAL A 180 -10.83 -0.67 11.13
CA VAL A 180 -11.02 -1.89 11.93
C VAL A 180 -12.47 -2.39 11.81
N GLY A 181 -12.65 -3.70 11.89
CA GLY A 181 -13.94 -4.38 11.64
C GLY A 181 -14.30 -4.53 10.17
N GLY A 182 -13.45 -4.07 9.25
CA GLY A 182 -13.62 -4.26 7.81
C GLY A 182 -13.50 -5.73 7.36
N GLY A 183 -14.12 -6.07 6.24
CA GLY A 183 -14.06 -7.41 5.64
C GLY A 183 -12.92 -7.59 4.63
N TRP A 184 -13.05 -8.60 3.76
CA TRP A 184 -12.08 -8.88 2.67
C TRP A 184 -11.94 -7.75 1.65
N LEU A 185 -12.96 -6.90 1.54
CA LEU A 185 -13.00 -5.73 0.66
C LEU A 185 -12.95 -4.42 1.43
N ALA A 186 -12.35 -4.42 2.63
CA ALA A 186 -12.17 -3.22 3.43
C ALA A 186 -11.45 -2.15 2.58
N PRO A 187 -12.07 -0.98 2.36
CA PRO A 187 -11.53 0.04 1.47
C PRO A 187 -10.48 0.88 2.17
N PHE A 188 -9.57 1.44 1.38
CA PHE A 188 -8.77 2.59 1.82
C PHE A 188 -9.66 3.82 1.96
N GLN A 189 -9.75 4.33 3.19
CA GLN A 189 -10.38 5.61 3.50
C GLN A 189 -9.40 6.75 3.25
N ASN A 190 -9.92 7.92 2.89
CA ASN A 190 -9.15 9.16 2.63
C ASN A 190 -8.04 9.05 1.56
N PHE A 191 -8.04 7.98 0.78
CA PHE A 191 -7.08 7.78 -0.30
C PHE A 191 -7.55 8.42 -1.61
N SER A 192 -6.62 9.04 -2.33
CA SER A 192 -6.88 9.50 -3.70
C SER A 192 -5.64 9.30 -4.58
N TRP A 193 -5.88 9.06 -5.87
CA TRP A 193 -4.81 8.98 -6.87
C TRP A 193 -4.35 10.39 -7.22
N THR A 194 -3.11 10.72 -6.92
CA THR A 194 -2.58 12.09 -7.04
C THR A 194 -1.83 12.37 -8.34
N GLY A 195 -1.44 11.34 -9.10
CA GLY A 195 -0.64 11.52 -10.32
C GLY A 195 -1.37 12.30 -11.44
N PRO A 196 -0.62 12.88 -12.40
CA PRO A 196 -1.19 13.63 -13.52
C PRO A 196 -2.24 12.86 -14.33
N ARG A 197 -2.13 11.52 -14.36
CA ARG A 197 -3.10 10.62 -14.95
C ARG A 197 -3.66 9.71 -13.88
N ARG A 198 -5.00 9.69 -13.74
CA ARG A 198 -5.69 8.66 -12.96
C ARG A 198 -5.46 7.28 -13.61
N PRO A 199 -5.10 6.24 -12.85
CA PRO A 199 -4.96 4.90 -13.40
C PRO A 199 -6.26 4.41 -14.05
N VAL A 200 -6.15 3.76 -15.20
CA VAL A 200 -7.30 3.20 -15.93
C VAL A 200 -7.88 1.99 -15.19
N SER A 201 -7.04 1.25 -14.48
CA SER A 201 -7.43 0.13 -13.64
C SER A 201 -8.01 0.54 -12.27
N ALA A 202 -8.05 1.84 -11.94
CA ALA A 202 -8.70 2.30 -10.72
C ALA A 202 -10.22 2.20 -10.85
N LEU A 203 -10.82 1.28 -10.09
CA LEU A 203 -12.27 1.14 -9.97
C LEU A 203 -12.95 2.46 -9.51
N PRO A 204 -14.21 2.72 -9.92
CA PRO A 204 -15.00 3.84 -9.39
C PRO A 204 -15.45 3.62 -7.94
N GLU A 205 -15.54 2.37 -7.48
CA GLU A 205 -15.78 2.02 -6.09
C GLU A 205 -14.57 2.33 -5.19
N PRO A 206 -14.76 2.49 -3.86
CA PRO A 206 -13.65 2.54 -2.92
C PRO A 206 -12.70 1.36 -3.08
N ILE A 207 -11.40 1.65 -3.11
CA ILE A 207 -10.37 0.69 -3.46
C ILE A 207 -9.97 -0.18 -2.27
N ASP A 208 -10.06 -1.50 -2.41
CA ASP A 208 -9.56 -2.45 -1.42
C ASP A 208 -8.04 -2.68 -1.56
N LEU A 209 -7.43 -3.35 -0.58
CA LEU A 209 -5.99 -3.57 -0.52
C LEU A 209 -5.40 -4.24 -1.77
N LEU A 210 -6.05 -5.29 -2.30
CA LEU A 210 -5.60 -5.95 -3.52
C LEU A 210 -5.83 -5.09 -4.75
N GLY A 211 -6.95 -4.35 -4.81
CA GLY A 211 -7.19 -3.34 -5.83
C GLY A 211 -6.08 -2.29 -5.89
N TYR A 212 -5.64 -1.80 -4.74
CA TYR A 212 -4.55 -0.85 -4.61
C TYR A 212 -3.24 -1.44 -5.12
N PHE A 213 -2.83 -2.61 -4.62
CA PHE A 213 -1.58 -3.23 -5.06
C PHE A 213 -1.56 -3.53 -6.55
N ARG A 214 -2.64 -4.07 -7.11
CA ARG A 214 -2.73 -4.34 -8.55
C ARG A 214 -2.58 -3.06 -9.36
N THR A 215 -3.30 -2.00 -9.00
CA THR A 215 -3.22 -0.72 -9.72
C THR A 215 -1.83 -0.09 -9.58
N SER A 216 -1.32 0.01 -8.36
CA SER A 216 -0.04 0.66 -8.05
C SER A 216 1.15 -0.09 -8.65
N ILE A 217 1.20 -1.43 -8.55
CA ILE A 217 2.31 -2.23 -9.07
C ILE A 217 2.19 -2.43 -10.59
N LEU A 218 1.03 -2.85 -11.09
CA LEU A 218 0.90 -3.36 -12.46
C LEU A 218 0.65 -2.25 -13.50
N GLU A 219 0.02 -1.14 -13.12
CA GLU A 219 -0.17 0.01 -14.01
C GLU A 219 0.85 1.11 -13.71
N CYS A 220 1.08 1.43 -12.44
CA CYS A 220 1.91 2.55 -12.02
C CYS A 220 3.38 2.18 -11.78
N ALA A 221 3.76 0.92 -11.97
CA ALA A 221 5.13 0.42 -11.74
C ALA A 221 5.67 0.72 -10.33
N GLY A 222 4.78 0.75 -9.34
CA GLY A 222 5.11 1.06 -7.95
C GLY A 222 5.12 2.55 -7.60
N PHE A 223 4.86 3.47 -8.55
CA PHE A 223 4.90 4.92 -8.30
C PHE A 223 3.60 5.60 -8.75
N PRO A 224 2.51 5.48 -7.98
CA PRO A 224 1.20 6.04 -8.33
C PRO A 224 1.19 7.53 -8.66
N ALA A 225 1.93 8.34 -7.89
CA ALA A 225 2.00 9.79 -8.08
C ALA A 225 2.75 10.19 -9.38
N LEU A 226 3.55 9.29 -9.94
CA LEU A 226 4.33 9.56 -11.16
C LEU A 226 3.62 9.13 -12.44
N LEU A 227 2.44 8.51 -12.35
CA LEU A 227 1.70 8.06 -13.52
C LEU A 227 1.30 9.24 -14.43
N GLY A 228 1.74 9.20 -15.69
CA GLY A 228 1.51 10.29 -16.65
C GLY A 228 2.54 11.42 -16.61
N VAL A 229 3.55 11.37 -15.72
CA VAL A 229 4.68 12.30 -15.76
C VAL A 229 5.56 11.95 -16.98
N PRO A 230 5.74 12.85 -17.97
CA PRO A 230 6.41 12.51 -19.22
C PRO A 230 7.84 11.96 -19.05
N ALA A 231 8.60 12.49 -18.09
CA ALA A 231 9.95 12.02 -17.78
C ALA A 231 9.97 10.63 -17.13
N PHE A 232 8.89 10.22 -16.45
CA PHE A 232 8.80 8.93 -15.78
C PHE A 232 8.33 7.80 -16.70
N GLU A 233 7.49 8.08 -17.71
CA GLU A 233 6.90 7.04 -18.55
C GLU A 233 7.94 6.06 -19.17
N PRO A 234 9.10 6.51 -19.69
CA PRO A 234 10.15 5.58 -20.17
C PRO A 234 10.70 4.64 -19.08
N PHE A 235 10.74 5.09 -17.82
CA PHE A 235 11.11 4.24 -16.68
C PHE A 235 10.00 3.25 -16.37
N ARG A 236 8.74 3.72 -16.32
CA ARG A 236 7.56 2.88 -16.07
C ARG A 236 7.52 1.66 -17.01
N GLU A 237 7.77 1.86 -18.31
CA GLU A 237 7.77 0.75 -19.27
C GLU A 237 8.87 -0.29 -19.00
N ARG A 238 10.05 0.18 -18.56
CA ARG A 238 11.18 -0.70 -18.21
C ARG A 238 10.95 -1.42 -16.90
N LEU A 239 10.36 -0.74 -15.92
CA LEU A 239 10.01 -1.26 -14.61
C LEU A 239 8.96 -2.37 -14.68
N LEU A 240 8.04 -2.30 -15.64
CA LEU A 240 7.01 -3.33 -15.84
C LEU A 240 7.47 -4.54 -16.66
N ARG A 241 8.77 -4.66 -16.99
CA ARG A 241 9.29 -5.83 -17.70
C ARG A 241 9.27 -7.05 -16.78
N ASN A 242 8.75 -8.17 -17.28
CA ASN A 242 8.65 -9.43 -16.54
C ASN A 242 7.83 -9.35 -15.23
N VAL A 243 7.12 -8.25 -15.00
CA VAL A 243 6.13 -8.16 -13.93
C VAL A 243 4.88 -8.90 -14.40
N GLU A 244 4.46 -9.90 -13.63
CA GLU A 244 3.30 -10.73 -13.93
C GLU A 244 2.05 -10.21 -13.22
N ILE A 245 0.88 -10.53 -13.78
CA ILE A 245 -0.40 -10.26 -13.14
C ILE A 245 -0.62 -11.22 -11.97
N PHE A 246 -1.28 -10.73 -10.92
CA PHE A 246 -1.66 -11.46 -9.72
C PHE A 246 -3.07 -11.05 -9.27
#